data_AF-A0A2N9LKM1-F1
#
_entry.id   AF-A0A2N9LKM1-F1
#
_cell.length_a   1.000
_cell.length_b   1.000
_cell.length_c   1.000
_cell.angle_alpha   90.00
_cell.angle_beta   90.00
_cell.angle_gamma   90.00
#
_symmetry.space_group_name_H-M   'P 1'
#
loop_
_entity.id
_entity.type
_entity.pdbx_description
1 polymer ?
#
loop_
_entity_poly.entity_id
_entity_poly.type
_entity_poly.pdbx_seq_one_letter_code
_entity_poly.pdbx_strand_id
1 'polypeptide(L)'
;MVALPPLPSNQPPLPRAGTIKAASKASPPKQSEPSVSLSAYLQPDEAYLEGTLLAGIVWDKKFVDVRLDIANGSIAVQNLDFLVRLDTSIAGMGQISQFPEITAFPAQTIPPAWIEGTDSQGNPISIPVTQATGMAAISPVYRVHCAEIFANTVVHFSIASVALNPPENGQIAQQLFAPRRPPRVIMVKGKYESRETIPVTIRPLDFSYEFKQQ
;
A
#
# COMPACT_ATOMS: atom_id res chain seq x y z
N MET A 1 -71.49 -48.32 17.24
CA MET A 1 -71.34 -46.96 17.80
C MET A 1 -70.28 -47.03 18.88
N VAL A 2 -69.06 -46.58 18.56
CA VAL A 2 -67.89 -46.63 19.46
C VAL A 2 -67.53 -45.19 19.80
N ALA A 3 -67.55 -44.85 21.08
CA ALA A 3 -67.27 -43.51 21.60
C ALA A 3 -65.76 -43.24 21.61
N LEU A 4 -65.36 -42.06 21.12
CA LEU A 4 -63.97 -41.58 21.13
C LEU A 4 -63.58 -41.07 22.54
N PRO A 5 -62.34 -41.31 23.00
CA PRO A 5 -61.83 -40.72 24.23
C PRO A 5 -61.43 -39.23 24.04
N PRO A 6 -61.43 -38.41 25.11
CA PRO A 6 -61.13 -36.99 25.02
C PRO A 6 -59.62 -36.70 24.87
N LEU A 7 -59.30 -35.64 24.13
CA LEU A 7 -57.94 -35.10 23.94
C LEU A 7 -57.42 -34.42 25.23
N PRO A 8 -56.13 -34.59 25.60
CA PRO A 8 -55.52 -33.85 26.70
C PRO A 8 -55.21 -32.40 26.33
N SER A 9 -55.66 -31.48 27.18
CA SER A 9 -55.42 -30.03 27.09
C SER A 9 -54.00 -29.68 27.57
N ASN A 10 -53.05 -29.56 26.64
CA ASN A 10 -51.75 -28.93 26.90
C ASN A 10 -51.69 -27.60 26.14
N GLN A 11 -52.26 -26.55 26.72
CA GLN A 11 -51.93 -25.18 26.35
C GLN A 11 -50.85 -24.65 27.32
N PRO A 12 -49.70 -24.19 26.82
CA PRO A 12 -48.75 -23.45 27.64
C PRO A 12 -49.34 -22.08 28.05
N PRO A 13 -48.99 -21.55 29.23
CA PRO A 13 -49.50 -20.26 29.69
C PRO A 13 -49.00 -19.12 28.79
N LEU A 14 -49.90 -18.17 28.52
CA LEU A 14 -49.59 -16.92 27.82
C LEU A 14 -48.47 -16.15 28.54
N PRO A 15 -47.49 -15.58 27.82
CA PRO A 15 -46.47 -14.74 28.43
C PRO A 15 -47.11 -13.47 29.02
N ARG A 16 -46.77 -13.17 30.28
CA ARG A 16 -47.14 -11.94 30.98
C ARG A 16 -46.70 -10.72 30.17
N ALA A 17 -47.59 -9.74 30.07
CA ALA A 17 -47.34 -8.43 29.47
C ALA A 17 -46.11 -7.77 30.12
N GLY A 18 -44.97 -7.87 29.45
CA GLY A 18 -43.77 -7.10 29.74
C GLY A 18 -43.96 -5.68 29.24
N THR A 19 -43.74 -4.72 30.12
CA THR A 19 -43.72 -3.29 29.86
C THR A 19 -42.86 -2.99 28.63
N ILE A 20 -43.47 -2.52 27.54
CA ILE A 20 -42.74 -2.01 26.37
C ILE A 20 -42.04 -0.73 26.83
N LYS A 21 -40.76 -0.84 27.20
CA LYS A 21 -39.88 0.33 27.31
C LYS A 21 -39.84 0.97 25.94
N ALA A 22 -40.18 2.26 25.89
CA ALA A 22 -40.13 3.09 24.71
C ALA A 22 -38.84 2.85 23.94
N ALA A 23 -38.97 2.53 22.64
CA ALA A 23 -37.86 2.47 21.72
C ALA A 23 -37.10 3.79 21.81
N SER A 24 -35.87 3.73 22.34
CA SER A 24 -34.89 4.79 22.19
C SER A 24 -34.81 5.11 20.71
N LYS A 25 -35.09 6.36 20.33
CA LYS A 25 -34.86 6.86 18.98
C LYS A 25 -33.38 6.61 18.67
N ALA A 26 -33.09 5.54 17.94
CA ALA A 26 -31.77 5.31 17.40
C ALA A 26 -31.43 6.55 16.57
N SER A 27 -30.33 7.23 16.95
CA SER A 27 -29.78 8.29 16.14
C SER A 27 -29.60 7.74 14.71
N PRO A 28 -29.91 8.51 13.66
CA PRO A 28 -29.66 8.07 12.30
C PRO A 28 -28.20 7.61 12.20
N PRO A 29 -27.91 6.48 11.51
CA PRO A 29 -26.56 5.99 11.38
C PRO A 29 -25.71 7.13 10.84
N LYS A 30 -24.66 7.50 11.59
CA LYS A 30 -23.66 8.48 11.17
C LYS A 30 -23.17 7.99 9.81
N GLN A 31 -23.47 8.75 8.76
CA GLN A 31 -23.06 8.43 7.40
C GLN A 31 -21.53 8.27 7.45
N SER A 32 -21.04 7.06 7.16
CA SER A 32 -19.61 6.78 7.21
C SER A 32 -18.91 7.67 6.18
N GLU A 33 -17.77 8.25 6.51
CA GLU A 33 -16.98 8.98 5.52
C GLU A 33 -16.05 8.01 4.78
N PRO A 34 -15.84 8.20 3.46
CA PRO A 34 -14.79 7.50 2.72
C PRO A 34 -13.44 7.71 3.41
N SER A 35 -12.72 6.63 3.67
CA SER A 35 -11.45 6.67 4.37
C SER A 35 -10.50 5.61 3.86
N VAL A 36 -9.23 6.01 3.73
CA VAL A 36 -8.11 5.15 3.37
C VAL A 36 -7.08 5.25 4.50
N SER A 37 -6.67 4.12 5.05
CA SER A 37 -5.60 4.03 6.04
C SER A 37 -4.41 3.26 5.48
N LEU A 38 -3.22 3.70 5.84
CA LEU A 38 -1.97 3.12 5.38
C LEU A 38 -1.20 2.55 6.56
N SER A 39 -0.55 1.41 6.33
CA SER A 39 0.46 0.87 7.24
C SER A 39 1.66 0.38 6.45
N ALA A 40 2.84 0.47 7.07
CA ALA A 40 4.07 -0.01 6.48
C ALA A 40 4.89 -0.80 7.49
N TYR A 41 5.60 -1.83 7.02
CA TYR A 41 6.45 -2.69 7.83
C TYR A 41 7.50 -3.40 6.96
N LEU A 42 8.49 -4.02 7.60
CA LEU A 42 9.54 -4.79 6.93
C LEU A 42 9.23 -6.29 7.02
N GLN A 43 9.54 -7.07 5.99
CA GLN A 43 9.35 -8.51 5.99
C GLN A 43 10.21 -9.20 4.94
N PRO A 44 11.00 -10.26 5.22
CA PRO A 44 11.54 -10.70 6.49
C PRO A 44 12.83 -9.93 6.86
N ASP A 45 13.35 -10.15 8.07
CA ASP A 45 14.63 -9.55 8.49
C ASP A 45 15.78 -10.05 7.61
N GLU A 46 15.75 -11.33 7.23
CA GLU A 46 16.69 -11.95 6.31
C GLU A 46 16.40 -11.59 4.85
N ALA A 47 17.42 -11.68 4.00
CA ALA A 47 17.21 -11.48 2.56
C ALA A 47 16.56 -12.73 1.94
N TYR A 48 15.65 -12.52 0.99
CA TYR A 48 15.17 -13.62 0.15
C TYR A 48 16.34 -14.27 -0.62
N LEU A 49 16.12 -15.52 -1.03
CA LEU A 49 17.04 -16.19 -1.95
C LEU A 49 17.07 -15.43 -3.28
N GLU A 50 18.25 -15.36 -3.87
CA GLU A 50 18.46 -14.71 -5.17
C GLU A 50 17.61 -15.37 -6.25
N GLY A 51 16.90 -14.57 -7.04
CA GLY A 51 15.99 -15.04 -8.08
C GLY A 51 14.58 -15.39 -7.59
N THR A 52 14.28 -15.25 -6.29
CA THR A 52 12.91 -15.43 -5.77
C THR A 52 11.96 -14.49 -6.52
N LEU A 53 10.81 -15.00 -6.99
CA LEU A 53 9.77 -14.19 -7.64
C LEU A 53 8.64 -13.95 -6.64
N LEU A 54 8.43 -12.69 -6.23
CA LEU A 54 7.33 -12.28 -5.35
C LEU A 54 6.78 -10.94 -5.81
N ALA A 55 5.45 -10.83 -5.89
CA ALA A 55 4.74 -9.64 -6.38
C ALA A 55 5.22 -9.15 -7.77
N GLY A 56 5.68 -10.07 -8.64
CA GLY A 56 6.24 -9.71 -9.94
C GLY A 56 7.67 -9.13 -9.91
N ILE A 57 8.31 -9.12 -8.74
CA ILE A 57 9.69 -8.68 -8.56
C ILE A 57 10.61 -9.90 -8.48
N VAL A 58 11.71 -9.87 -9.23
CA VAL A 58 12.81 -10.83 -9.09
C VAL A 58 13.75 -10.30 -8.01
N TRP A 59 13.83 -11.01 -6.88
CA TRP A 59 14.53 -10.55 -5.68
C TRP A 59 16.04 -10.81 -5.73
N ASP A 60 16.81 -9.82 -5.29
CA ASP A 60 18.25 -9.89 -5.05
C ASP A 60 18.50 -9.83 -3.54
N LYS A 61 19.58 -10.47 -3.07
CA LYS A 61 19.99 -10.45 -1.65
C LYS A 61 20.25 -9.05 -1.11
N LYS A 62 20.47 -8.06 -1.98
CA LYS A 62 20.66 -6.64 -1.62
C LYS A 62 19.35 -5.93 -1.27
N PHE A 63 18.20 -6.51 -1.61
CA PHE A 63 16.91 -5.88 -1.40
C PHE A 63 16.39 -6.11 0.02
N VAL A 64 15.65 -5.11 0.49
CA VAL A 64 14.80 -5.19 1.68
C VAL A 64 13.36 -5.09 1.23
N ASP A 65 12.52 -6.00 1.70
CA ASP A 65 11.11 -6.01 1.37
C ASP A 65 10.34 -5.16 2.37
N VAL A 66 9.84 -4.04 1.82
CA VAL A 66 8.98 -3.10 2.52
C VAL A 66 7.55 -3.40 2.09
N ARG A 67 6.71 -3.72 3.06
CA ARG A 67 5.27 -3.90 2.88
C ARG A 67 4.57 -2.57 3.04
N LEU A 68 3.62 -2.32 2.15
CA LEU A 68 2.70 -1.19 2.24
C LEU A 68 1.28 -1.73 2.06
N ASP A 69 0.48 -1.60 3.11
CA ASP A 69 -0.93 -1.98 3.09
C ASP A 69 -1.79 -0.73 2.99
N ILE A 70 -2.80 -0.79 2.13
CA ILE A 70 -3.79 0.26 1.93
C ILE A 70 -5.15 -0.32 2.27
N ALA A 71 -5.63 -0.03 3.47
CA ALA A 71 -6.94 -0.47 3.93
C ALA A 71 -7.99 0.58 3.57
N ASN A 72 -9.04 0.14 2.89
CA ASN A 72 -10.18 0.97 2.54
C ASN A 72 -11.35 0.72 3.50
N GLY A 73 -12.01 1.81 3.92
CA GLY A 73 -13.14 1.78 4.83
C GLY A 73 -14.42 1.21 4.19
N SER A 74 -15.57 1.52 4.81
CA SER A 74 -16.87 0.97 4.39
C SER A 74 -17.40 1.48 3.05
N ILE A 75 -16.69 2.40 2.40
CA ILE A 75 -17.08 3.03 1.13
C ILE A 75 -15.96 2.82 0.13
N ALA A 76 -16.30 2.38 -1.08
CA ALA A 76 -15.34 2.23 -2.16
C ALA A 76 -14.72 3.58 -2.55
N VAL A 77 -13.42 3.58 -2.83
CA VAL A 77 -12.69 4.76 -3.31
C VAL A 77 -12.22 4.53 -4.74
N GLN A 78 -12.10 5.61 -5.49
CA GLN A 78 -11.69 5.57 -6.89
C GLN A 78 -10.54 6.51 -7.16
N ASN A 79 -9.85 6.30 -8.29
CA ASN A 79 -8.78 7.15 -8.78
C ASN A 79 -7.74 7.45 -7.69
N LEU A 80 -7.39 6.44 -6.89
CA LEU A 80 -6.34 6.56 -5.90
C LEU A 80 -5.01 6.67 -6.65
N ASP A 81 -4.36 7.82 -6.53
CA ASP A 81 -3.10 8.12 -7.20
C ASP A 81 -2.13 8.70 -6.19
N PHE A 82 -1.00 8.04 -5.99
CA PHE A 82 -0.02 8.43 -4.99
C PHE A 82 1.41 8.14 -5.40
N LEU A 83 2.32 8.90 -4.80
CA LEU A 83 3.76 8.70 -4.88
C LEU A 83 4.25 8.01 -3.61
N VAL A 84 5.07 6.99 -3.78
CA VAL A 84 5.81 6.32 -2.71
C VAL A 84 7.28 6.70 -2.83
N ARG A 85 7.87 7.17 -1.72
CA ARG A 85 9.28 7.51 -1.60
C ARG A 85 9.88 6.81 -0.39
N LEU A 86 11.12 6.34 -0.54
CA LEU A 86 11.96 5.86 0.56
C LEU A 86 13.21 6.76 0.68
N ASP A 87 13.94 6.67 1.80
CA ASP A 87 15.31 7.21 1.89
C ASP A 87 16.36 6.33 1.16
N THR A 88 15.92 5.17 0.71
CA THR A 88 16.63 4.25 -0.20
C THR A 88 16.03 4.36 -1.61
N SER A 89 16.63 3.68 -2.59
CA SER A 89 16.00 3.56 -3.90
C SER A 89 15.01 2.39 -3.93
N ILE A 90 14.04 2.43 -4.83
CA ILE A 90 13.08 1.36 -5.08
C ILE A 90 13.52 0.64 -6.35
N ALA A 91 13.92 -0.62 -6.24
CA ALA A 91 14.27 -1.46 -7.38
C ALA A 91 13.01 -1.98 -8.11
N GLY A 92 11.92 -2.20 -7.38
CA GLY A 92 10.65 -2.64 -7.94
C GLY A 92 9.53 -2.50 -6.91
N MET A 93 8.31 -2.39 -7.40
CA MET A 93 7.11 -2.38 -6.57
C MET A 93 6.05 -3.21 -7.26
N GLY A 94 5.37 -4.04 -6.49
CA GLY A 94 4.36 -4.94 -7.01
C GLY A 94 3.29 -5.28 -6.00
N GLN A 95 2.15 -5.72 -6.53
CA GLN A 95 0.99 -6.06 -5.72
C GLN A 95 1.03 -7.54 -5.33
N ILE A 96 0.78 -7.81 -4.05
CA ILE A 96 0.61 -9.18 -3.53
C ILE A 96 -0.86 -9.58 -3.64
N SER A 97 -1.75 -8.63 -3.33
CA SER A 97 -3.18 -8.77 -3.59
C SER A 97 -3.47 -8.80 -5.11
N GLN A 98 -4.62 -9.33 -5.53
CA GLN A 98 -5.00 -9.44 -6.95
C GLN A 98 -6.20 -8.54 -7.28
N PHE A 99 -6.03 -7.24 -7.04
CA PHE A 99 -6.99 -6.23 -7.51
C PHE A 99 -6.66 -5.84 -8.96
N PRO A 100 -7.67 -5.76 -9.83
CA PRO A 100 -7.45 -5.30 -11.20
C PRO A 100 -7.11 -3.80 -11.23
N GLU A 101 -6.53 -3.36 -12.34
CA GLU A 101 -6.34 -1.92 -12.64
C GLU A 101 -5.51 -1.14 -11.60
N ILE A 102 -4.62 -1.86 -10.91
CA ILE A 102 -3.55 -1.28 -10.11
C ILE A 102 -2.26 -1.32 -10.92
N THR A 103 -1.62 -0.17 -11.06
CA THR A 103 -0.32 -0.03 -11.72
C THR A 103 0.66 0.66 -10.79
N ALA A 104 1.91 0.19 -10.81
CA ALA A 104 3.02 0.80 -10.09
C ALA A 104 4.18 0.97 -11.06
N PHE A 105 4.68 2.19 -11.18
CA PHE A 105 5.77 2.51 -12.10
C PHE A 105 6.64 3.64 -11.53
N PRO A 106 7.91 3.75 -11.95
CA PRO A 106 8.76 4.89 -11.57
C PRO A 106 8.09 6.23 -11.90
N ALA A 107 7.98 7.12 -10.91
CA ALA A 107 7.24 8.38 -11.06
C ALA A 107 7.91 9.38 -12.01
N GLN A 108 9.22 9.31 -12.13
CA GLN A 108 9.98 10.00 -13.17
C GLN A 108 10.14 8.99 -14.29
N THR A 109 9.78 9.35 -15.53
CA THR A 109 10.26 8.62 -16.72
C THR A 109 11.75 8.51 -16.55
N ILE A 110 12.27 7.34 -16.15
CA ILE A 110 13.67 7.16 -15.85
C ILE A 110 14.39 7.59 -17.12
N PRO A 111 15.01 8.79 -17.17
CA PRO A 111 16.01 8.97 -18.18
C PRO A 111 17.10 7.99 -17.74
N PRO A 112 17.62 7.10 -18.61
CA PRO A 112 18.48 5.97 -18.21
C PRO A 112 19.38 6.41 -17.06
N ALA A 113 19.07 5.92 -15.84
CA ALA A 113 19.24 6.58 -14.53
C ALA A 113 20.30 7.70 -14.48
N TRP A 114 19.99 8.89 -13.97
CA TRP A 114 21.01 9.94 -13.84
C TRP A 114 21.50 10.00 -12.41
N ILE A 115 22.82 9.90 -12.23
CA ILE A 115 23.45 10.15 -10.94
C ILE A 115 23.92 11.61 -10.94
N GLU A 116 23.38 12.40 -10.02
CA GLU A 116 23.76 13.80 -9.80
C GLU A 116 24.94 13.87 -8.82
N GLY A 117 26.01 14.54 -9.21
CA GLY A 117 27.19 14.75 -8.38
C GLY A 117 28.00 15.95 -8.82
N THR A 118 29.24 16.04 -8.37
CA THR A 118 30.17 17.13 -8.72
C THR A 118 31.43 16.54 -9.35
N ASP A 119 31.87 17.03 -10.50
CA ASP A 119 33.11 16.59 -11.14
C ASP A 119 34.36 16.88 -10.27
N SER A 120 35.54 16.46 -10.73
CA SER A 120 36.81 16.70 -10.03
C SER A 120 37.19 18.18 -9.87
N GLN A 121 36.44 19.10 -10.46
CA GLN A 121 36.61 20.54 -10.37
C GLN A 121 35.51 21.21 -9.52
N GLY A 122 34.57 20.42 -8.98
CA GLY A 122 33.48 20.92 -8.16
C GLY A 122 32.28 21.45 -8.96
N ASN A 123 32.19 21.18 -10.27
CA ASN A 123 31.03 21.55 -11.08
C ASN A 123 29.95 20.48 -11.02
N PRO A 124 28.66 20.84 -10.92
CA PRO A 124 27.58 19.87 -10.92
C PRO A 124 27.52 19.12 -12.26
N ILE A 125 27.46 17.78 -12.20
CA ILE A 125 27.30 16.90 -13.36
C ILE A 125 26.20 15.87 -13.13
N SER A 126 25.64 15.37 -14.22
CA SER A 126 24.63 14.30 -14.24
C SER A 126 25.10 13.20 -15.20
N ILE A 127 25.25 11.96 -14.73
CA ILE A 127 25.70 10.81 -15.55
C ILE A 127 24.55 9.85 -15.85
N PRO A 128 24.26 9.51 -17.12
CA PRO A 128 23.24 8.51 -17.47
C PRO A 128 23.72 7.07 -17.22
N VAL A 129 22.83 6.23 -16.70
CA VAL A 129 23.01 4.81 -16.40
C VAL A 129 21.99 4.03 -17.22
N THR A 130 22.44 3.41 -18.32
CA THR A 130 21.55 2.54 -19.09
C THR A 130 21.16 1.32 -18.24
N GLN A 131 19.86 1.06 -18.16
CA GLN A 131 19.37 -0.16 -17.51
C GLN A 131 19.82 -1.36 -18.35
N ALA A 132 20.55 -2.30 -17.77
CA ALA A 132 20.77 -3.58 -18.42
C ALA A 132 19.42 -4.27 -18.63
N THR A 133 19.22 -4.89 -19.79
CA THR A 133 17.99 -5.61 -20.12
C THR A 133 17.69 -6.65 -19.02
N GLY A 134 16.52 -6.56 -18.40
CA GLY A 134 16.12 -7.43 -17.27
C GLY A 134 16.36 -6.84 -15.87
N MET A 135 17.03 -5.69 -15.75
CA MET A 135 17.09 -4.95 -14.49
C MET A 135 15.85 -4.08 -14.32
N ALA A 136 15.17 -4.24 -13.18
CA ALA A 136 14.03 -3.41 -12.83
C ALA A 136 14.46 -1.93 -12.69
N ALA A 137 13.51 -1.06 -12.99
CA ALA A 137 13.60 0.39 -13.02
C ALA A 137 13.93 0.98 -11.62
N ILE A 138 15.22 1.11 -11.26
CA ILE A 138 15.62 1.66 -9.96
C ILE A 138 15.29 3.15 -9.92
N SER A 139 14.42 3.56 -9.01
CA SER A 139 13.97 4.95 -8.87
C SER A 139 13.80 5.34 -7.40
N PRO A 140 14.09 6.60 -7.02
CA PRO A 140 13.82 7.08 -5.65
C PRO A 140 12.31 7.23 -5.36
N VAL A 141 11.47 7.29 -6.40
CA VAL A 141 10.02 7.51 -6.27
C VAL A 141 9.25 6.63 -7.27
N TYR A 142 8.22 5.95 -6.77
CA TYR A 142 7.25 5.21 -7.57
C TYR A 142 5.90 5.92 -7.52
N ARG A 143 5.19 5.94 -8.64
CA ARG A 143 3.78 6.34 -8.72
C ARG A 143 2.93 5.09 -8.78
N VAL A 144 1.88 5.08 -7.98
CA VAL A 144 0.87 4.04 -7.97
C VAL A 144 -0.46 4.65 -8.35
N HIS A 145 -1.15 3.98 -9.25
CA HIS A 145 -2.50 4.32 -9.65
C HIS A 145 -3.42 3.11 -9.46
N CYS A 146 -4.50 3.30 -8.72
CA CYS A 146 -5.56 2.32 -8.53
C CYS A 146 -6.88 2.93 -9.02
N ALA A 147 -7.50 2.31 -10.02
CA ALA A 147 -8.77 2.79 -10.55
C ALA A 147 -9.88 2.73 -9.48
N GLU A 148 -9.94 1.63 -8.72
CA GLU A 148 -10.91 1.41 -7.64
C GLU A 148 -10.32 0.53 -6.54
N ILE A 149 -10.65 0.85 -5.29
CA ILE A 149 -10.46 -0.04 -4.15
C ILE A 149 -11.83 -0.28 -3.51
N PHE A 150 -12.24 -1.55 -3.46
CA PHE A 150 -13.54 -1.94 -2.95
C PHE A 150 -13.67 -1.65 -1.45
N ALA A 151 -14.90 -1.44 -0.99
CA ALA A 151 -15.20 -1.25 0.42
C ALA A 151 -14.72 -2.43 1.27
N ASN A 152 -14.15 -2.15 2.45
CA ASN A 152 -13.67 -3.13 3.42
C ASN A 152 -12.61 -4.09 2.85
N THR A 153 -11.74 -3.58 1.98
CA THR A 153 -10.63 -4.37 1.42
C THR A 153 -9.28 -3.77 1.78
N VAL A 154 -8.23 -4.59 1.63
CA VAL A 154 -6.84 -4.16 1.84
C VAL A 154 -6.03 -4.52 0.61
N VAL A 155 -5.39 -3.51 0.02
CA VAL A 155 -4.41 -3.71 -1.05
C VAL A 155 -3.04 -3.87 -0.41
N HIS A 156 -2.40 -5.00 -0.69
CA HIS A 156 -1.06 -5.33 -0.21
C HIS A 156 -0.03 -5.11 -1.32
N PHE A 157 1.00 -4.31 -1.03
CA PHE A 157 2.16 -4.12 -1.89
C PHE A 157 3.44 -4.65 -1.25
N SER A 158 4.35 -5.10 -2.11
CA SER A 158 5.75 -5.35 -1.79
C SER A 158 6.62 -4.36 -2.57
N ILE A 159 7.56 -3.74 -1.88
CA ILE A 159 8.48 -2.76 -2.43
C ILE A 159 9.89 -3.28 -2.17
N ALA A 160 10.65 -3.54 -3.23
CA ALA A 160 12.06 -3.89 -3.15
C ALA A 160 12.89 -2.63 -2.94
N SER A 161 13.18 -2.33 -1.68
CA SER A 161 14.08 -1.26 -1.26
C SER A 161 15.53 -1.68 -1.45
N VAL A 162 16.37 -0.79 -1.99
CA VAL A 162 17.80 -1.01 -2.19
C VAL A 162 18.61 0.23 -1.84
N ALA A 163 19.68 0.02 -1.07
CA ALA A 163 20.63 1.08 -0.76
C ALA A 163 21.66 1.21 -1.89
N LEU A 164 21.88 2.44 -2.36
CA LEU A 164 22.89 2.76 -3.37
C LEU A 164 24.03 3.55 -2.72
N ASN A 165 25.25 3.34 -3.20
CA ASN A 165 26.36 4.21 -2.85
C ASN A 165 26.20 5.57 -3.57
N PRO A 166 26.49 6.69 -2.89
CA PRO A 166 26.46 7.98 -3.55
C PRO A 166 27.55 8.06 -4.64
N PRO A 167 27.39 8.94 -5.64
CA PRO A 167 28.49 9.23 -6.56
C PRO A 167 29.72 9.77 -5.83
N GLU A 168 30.89 9.40 -6.34
CA GLU A 168 32.17 9.93 -5.88
C GLU A 168 32.80 10.74 -7.01
N ASN A 169 33.08 12.02 -6.75
CA ASN A 169 33.63 12.95 -7.76
C ASN A 169 32.81 12.97 -9.06
N GLY A 170 31.48 12.86 -8.92
CA GLY A 170 30.54 12.92 -10.02
C GLY A 170 30.53 11.65 -10.86
N GLN A 171 31.34 10.66 -10.53
CA GLN A 171 31.31 9.33 -11.13
C GLN A 171 30.38 8.41 -10.35
N ILE A 172 29.78 7.46 -11.05
CA ILE A 172 29.06 6.34 -10.43
C ILE A 172 30.05 5.61 -9.51
N ALA A 173 29.63 5.28 -8.29
CA ALA A 173 30.44 4.48 -7.39
C ALA A 173 30.88 3.18 -8.07
N GLN A 174 32.14 2.77 -7.85
CA GLN A 174 32.68 1.51 -8.39
C GLN A 174 31.81 0.30 -8.02
N GLN A 175 31.17 0.38 -6.84
CA GLN A 175 30.10 -0.52 -6.42
C GLN A 175 28.80 0.29 -6.34
N LEU A 176 27.86 0.05 -7.26
CA LEU A 176 26.59 0.79 -7.29
C LEU A 176 25.76 0.57 -6.01
N PHE A 177 25.73 -0.67 -5.52
CA PHE A 177 24.94 -1.04 -4.35
C PHE A 177 25.75 -0.86 -3.06
N ALA A 178 25.16 -0.16 -2.10
CA ALA A 178 25.65 -0.11 -0.73
C ALA A 178 25.34 -1.43 0.01
N PRO A 179 25.96 -1.68 1.18
CA PRO A 179 25.54 -2.78 2.05
C PRO A 179 24.03 -2.76 2.30
N ARG A 180 23.41 -3.95 2.28
CA ARG A 180 21.97 -4.12 2.54
C ARG A 180 21.63 -3.47 3.88
N ARG A 181 20.69 -2.54 3.86
CA ARG A 181 20.12 -1.92 5.06
C ARG A 181 18.62 -1.67 4.84
N PRO A 182 17.79 -1.72 5.89
CA PRO A 182 16.42 -1.26 5.77
C PRO A 182 16.35 0.24 5.48
N PRO A 183 15.28 0.71 4.81
CA PRO A 183 14.97 2.13 4.79
C PRO A 183 14.63 2.60 6.21
N ARG A 184 14.90 3.87 6.48
CA ARG A 184 14.55 4.55 7.72
C ARG A 184 13.15 5.13 7.65
N VAL A 185 12.69 5.53 6.46
CA VAL A 185 11.39 6.17 6.29
C VAL A 185 10.73 5.76 4.99
N ILE A 186 9.41 5.64 5.03
CA ILE A 186 8.53 5.61 3.85
C ILE A 186 7.61 6.83 3.90
N MET A 187 7.48 7.51 2.77
CA MET A 187 6.57 8.63 2.59
C MET A 187 5.61 8.33 1.45
N VAL A 188 4.33 8.55 1.68
CA VAL A 188 3.26 8.40 0.68
C VAL A 188 2.50 9.71 0.58
N LYS A 189 2.40 10.25 -0.63
CA LYS A 189 1.62 11.48 -0.91
C LYS A 189 0.78 11.31 -2.16
N GLY A 190 -0.49 11.65 -2.08
CA GLY A 190 -1.41 11.45 -3.18
C GLY A 190 -2.81 11.98 -2.91
N LYS A 191 -3.77 11.40 -3.61
CA LYS A 191 -5.19 11.74 -3.49
C LYS A 191 -6.07 10.57 -3.93
N TYR A 192 -7.32 10.59 -3.51
CA TYR A 192 -8.35 9.65 -3.93
C TYR A 192 -9.71 10.35 -4.05
N GLU A 193 -10.64 9.72 -4.75
CA GLU A 193 -11.99 10.20 -4.99
C GLU A 193 -13.03 9.27 -4.35
N SER A 194 -14.18 9.83 -3.98
CA SER A 194 -15.35 9.07 -3.53
C SER A 194 -16.59 9.47 -4.33
N ARG A 195 -17.27 8.50 -4.96
CA ARG A 195 -18.46 8.76 -5.81
C ARG A 195 -19.76 8.99 -5.05
N GLU A 196 -19.79 8.77 -3.73
CA GLU A 196 -21.03 8.92 -2.95
C GLU A 196 -21.50 10.38 -2.79
N THR A 197 -20.65 11.35 -3.12
CA THR A 197 -21.00 12.77 -3.12
C THR A 197 -20.93 13.31 -4.55
N ILE A 198 -22.05 13.85 -5.04
CA ILE A 198 -22.04 14.78 -6.18
C ILE A 198 -22.03 16.19 -5.55
N PRO A 199 -21.02 17.02 -5.79
CA PRO A 199 -19.87 16.82 -6.67
C PRO A 199 -18.80 15.86 -6.11
N VAL A 200 -18.06 15.20 -7.01
CA VAL A 200 -16.93 14.31 -6.65
C VAL A 200 -16.00 15.04 -5.71
N THR A 201 -15.77 14.44 -4.54
CA THR A 201 -14.86 15.01 -3.53
C THR A 201 -13.49 14.37 -3.66
N ILE A 202 -12.47 15.20 -3.93
CA ILE A 202 -11.06 14.79 -3.92
C ILE A 202 -10.54 14.92 -2.50
N ARG A 203 -9.97 13.84 -1.96
CA ARG A 203 -9.39 13.79 -0.61
C ARG A 203 -7.88 13.61 -0.69
N PRO A 204 -7.08 14.37 0.07
CA PRO A 204 -5.64 14.18 0.10
C PRO A 204 -5.28 12.87 0.81
N LEU A 205 -4.15 12.30 0.41
CA LEU A 205 -3.50 11.20 1.09
C LEU A 205 -2.09 11.65 1.48
N ASP A 206 -1.79 11.65 2.79
CA ASP A 206 -0.46 11.92 3.32
C ASP A 206 -0.16 10.93 4.43
N PHE A 207 0.95 10.22 4.30
CA PHE A 207 1.40 9.22 5.24
C PHE A 207 2.93 9.24 5.29
N SER A 208 3.47 9.17 6.50
CA SER A 208 4.90 9.04 6.75
C SER A 208 5.08 8.06 7.89
N TYR A 209 6.01 7.13 7.74
CA TYR A 209 6.32 6.13 8.75
C TYR A 209 7.82 5.91 8.88
N GLU A 210 8.32 5.99 10.11
CA GLU A 210 9.71 5.69 10.46
C GLU A 210 9.83 4.23 10.89
N PHE A 211 10.69 3.47 10.21
CA PHE A 211 10.96 2.09 10.57
C PHE A 211 11.87 2.05 11.80
N LYS A 212 11.52 1.21 12.78
CA LYS A 212 12.39 0.97 13.93
C LYS A 212 13.68 0.32 13.46
N GLN A 213 14.82 0.92 13.79
CA GLN A 213 16.12 0.28 13.58
C GLN A 213 16.28 -0.80 14.65
N GLN A 214 16.52 -2.03 14.21
CA GLN A 214 16.91 -3.14 15.08
C GLN A 214 18.43 -3.13 15.27
#